data_AF-R7MD88-F1
#
_entry.id   AF-R7MD88-F1
#
_cell.length_a   1.000
_cell.length_b   1.000
_cell.length_c   1.000
_cell.angle_alpha   90.00
_cell.angle_beta   90.00
_cell.angle_gamma   90.00
#
_symmetry.space_group_name_H-M   'P 1'
#
loop_
_entity.id
_entity.type
_entity.pdbx_description
1 polymer ?
#
loop_
_entity_poly.entity_id
_entity_poly.type
_entity_poly.pdbx_seq_one_letter_code
_entity_poly.pdbx_strand_id
1 'polypeptide(L)'
;MQISNNQTNLNFNGAFKIKPSELKAQTEIPALFTQGMQKFTNIEEKGDMFIVVRDNYDKRIGNYLSENHVNGVKYYPTINTKSGLDDEKPEGLLALLKDKSIEVKTELDDIFEAISKQKRAPRKAKLRTVQNELEKISNVLRLNIENPEIITNKNFTRIRDSHKNRTIELISPNNATTYVYVKPDSLNEDSIKCILDGNGNITKIATTPNDIHKFMKTFSKMKKDGVNQLV
;
A
#
# COMPACT_ATOMS: atom_id res chain seq x y z
N MET A 1 10.60 4.00 30.06
CA MET A 1 9.29 3.39 29.76
C MET A 1 9.49 2.55 28.49
N GLN A 2 9.37 1.22 28.57
CA GLN A 2 9.55 0.34 27.41
C GLN A 2 8.39 0.57 26.44
N ILE A 3 8.71 1.10 25.26
CA ILE A 3 7.76 1.23 24.16
C ILE A 3 7.54 -0.17 23.60
N SER A 4 6.38 -0.73 23.86
CA SER A 4 5.90 -1.96 23.24
C SER A 4 5.85 -1.76 21.71
N ASN A 5 6.82 -2.38 21.03
CA ASN A 5 6.93 -2.49 19.58
C ASN A 5 5.70 -3.21 19.00
N ASN A 6 4.63 -2.46 18.73
CA ASN A 6 3.61 -2.90 17.80
C ASN A 6 4.17 -2.75 16.38
N GLN A 7 4.44 -3.91 15.80
CA GLN A 7 4.91 -4.21 14.45
C GLN A 7 4.13 -3.46 13.35
N THR A 8 4.41 -2.18 13.19
CA THR A 8 4.27 -1.50 11.91
C THR A 8 5.69 -1.36 11.39
N ASN A 9 6.06 -2.20 10.41
CA ASN A 9 7.32 -2.03 9.66
C ASN A 9 7.19 -0.73 8.86
N LEU A 10 7.44 0.40 9.53
CA LEU A 10 7.44 1.74 8.97
C LEU A 10 8.80 1.97 8.37
N ASN A 11 8.95 1.54 7.13
CA ASN A 11 10.14 1.82 6.37
C ASN A 11 10.21 3.32 6.06
N PHE A 12 11.40 3.87 6.24
CA PHE A 12 11.80 5.18 5.74
C PHE A 12 12.83 4.94 4.65
N ASN A 13 12.66 5.62 3.52
CA ASN A 13 13.58 5.51 2.39
C ASN A 13 14.06 6.88 1.99
N GLY A 14 15.33 6.96 1.62
CA GLY A 14 15.95 8.21 1.25
C GLY A 14 16.18 9.16 2.43
N ALA A 15 17.10 10.09 2.22
CA ALA A 15 17.21 11.30 3.04
C ALA A 15 17.45 12.50 2.13
N PHE A 16 16.93 13.66 2.50
CA PHE A 16 17.16 14.92 1.81
C PHE A 16 17.97 15.84 2.70
N LYS A 17 19.09 16.35 2.20
CA LYS A 17 19.82 17.46 2.80
C LYS A 17 19.41 18.75 2.12
N ILE A 18 18.84 19.66 2.89
CA ILE A 18 18.50 21.02 2.51
C ILE A 18 19.56 21.95 3.07
N LYS A 19 20.12 22.81 2.20
CA LYS A 19 21.16 23.76 2.59
C LYS A 19 20.63 24.83 3.55
N PRO A 20 21.50 25.45 4.37
CA PRO A 20 21.14 26.59 5.23
C PRO A 20 20.52 27.78 4.47
N SER A 21 20.91 27.97 3.21
CA SER A 21 20.41 29.06 2.36
C SER A 21 18.93 28.92 1.97
N GLU A 22 18.40 27.70 1.96
CA GLU A 22 17.05 27.39 1.48
C GLU A 22 16.01 27.49 2.60
N LEU A 23 15.92 28.66 3.26
CA LEU A 23 15.08 28.90 4.44
C LEU A 23 13.59 28.60 4.20
N LYS A 24 13.09 28.91 3.00
CA LYS A 24 11.71 28.62 2.61
C LYS A 24 11.47 27.12 2.56
N ALA A 25 12.33 26.37 1.89
CA ALA A 25 12.24 24.91 1.79
C ALA A 25 12.39 24.23 3.17
N GLN A 26 13.29 24.73 4.03
CA GLN A 26 13.45 24.24 5.40
C GLN A 26 12.17 24.42 6.25
N THR A 27 11.35 25.42 5.95
CA THR A 27 10.10 25.68 6.67
C THR A 27 8.94 24.89 6.06
N GLU A 28 8.82 24.90 4.73
CA GLU A 28 7.66 24.37 4.03
C GLU A 28 7.71 22.84 3.86
N ILE A 29 8.89 22.24 3.62
CA ILE A 29 9.00 20.79 3.43
C ILE A 29 8.54 20.02 4.68
N PRO A 30 8.96 20.36 5.92
CA PRO A 30 8.42 19.72 7.11
C PRO A 30 6.91 19.91 7.25
N ALA A 31 6.37 21.08 6.89
CA ALA A 31 4.95 21.39 6.96
C ALA A 31 4.09 20.56 5.97
N LEU A 32 4.71 19.91 4.97
CA LEU A 32 4.02 18.94 4.13
C LEU A 32 3.55 17.72 4.95
N PHE A 33 4.19 17.39 6.08
CA PHE A 33 3.98 16.14 6.80
C PHE A 33 3.41 16.38 8.19
N THR A 34 2.28 15.75 8.50
CA THR A 34 1.73 15.71 9.86
C THR A 34 2.36 14.59 10.70
N GLN A 35 2.80 13.51 10.05
CA GLN A 35 3.48 12.35 10.63
C GLN A 35 4.38 11.69 9.58
N GLY A 36 5.28 10.79 10.01
CA GLY A 36 6.08 9.97 9.10
C GLY A 36 7.25 10.71 8.44
N MET A 37 7.79 11.68 9.18
CA MET A 37 8.96 12.45 8.82
C MET A 37 9.81 12.63 10.08
N GLN A 38 11.12 12.63 9.90
CA GLN A 38 12.11 12.87 10.94
C GLN A 38 13.04 13.96 10.44
N LYS A 39 13.31 14.93 11.32
CA LYS A 39 14.07 16.12 10.99
C LYS A 39 15.30 16.20 11.87
N PHE A 40 16.43 16.39 11.22
CA PHE A 40 17.74 16.54 11.84
C PHE A 40 18.34 17.85 11.39
N THR A 41 19.08 18.53 12.26
CA THR A 41 19.74 19.79 11.93
C THR A 41 21.19 19.76 12.35
N ASN A 42 22.03 20.54 11.67
CA ASN A 42 23.46 20.67 11.97
C ASN A 42 24.21 19.33 11.91
N ILE A 43 24.03 18.59 10.82
CA ILE A 43 24.58 17.25 10.64
C ILE A 43 25.91 17.29 9.89
N GLU A 44 25.94 17.81 8.66
CA GLU A 44 27.18 17.97 7.90
C GLU A 44 27.72 19.41 8.02
N GLU A 45 26.84 20.41 8.01
CA GLU A 45 27.19 21.83 8.11
C GLU A 45 26.24 22.60 9.04
N LYS A 46 26.72 23.69 9.64
CA LYS A 46 25.90 24.51 10.53
C LYS A 46 24.71 25.11 9.76
N GLY A 47 23.51 24.84 10.23
CA GLY A 47 22.25 25.31 9.66
C GLY A 47 21.67 24.43 8.55
N ASP A 48 22.28 23.29 8.22
CA ASP A 48 21.65 22.34 7.33
C ASP A 48 20.47 21.64 7.99
N MET A 49 19.61 21.08 7.14
CA MET A 49 18.50 20.26 7.58
C MET A 49 18.49 18.95 6.79
N PHE A 50 18.51 17.84 7.51
CA PHE A 50 18.26 16.52 6.96
C PHE A 50 16.82 16.11 7.25
N ILE A 51 16.13 15.65 6.22
CA ILE A 51 14.76 15.14 6.32
C ILE A 51 14.75 13.69 5.83
N VAL A 52 14.27 12.80 6.69
CA VAL A 52 14.06 11.38 6.40
C VAL A 52 12.56 11.13 6.46
N VAL A 53 11.97 10.58 5.40
CA VAL A 53 10.51 10.37 5.31
C VAL A 53 10.14 8.91 5.07
N ARG A 54 8.91 8.56 5.48
CA ARG A 54 8.36 7.22 5.27
C ARG A 54 8.26 6.87 3.79
N ASP A 55 8.21 5.56 3.51
CA ASP A 55 7.99 5.02 2.16
C ASP A 55 6.94 5.79 1.36
N ASN A 56 7.31 6.20 0.14
CA ASN A 56 6.51 6.94 -0.84
C ASN A 56 6.33 8.44 -0.58
N TYR A 57 6.92 9.01 0.48
CA TYR A 57 6.86 10.47 0.72
C TYR A 57 7.95 11.25 -0.01
N ASP A 58 9.03 10.60 -0.43
CA ASP A 58 10.09 11.22 -1.24
C ASP A 58 9.55 11.94 -2.48
N LYS A 59 8.54 11.35 -3.14
CA LYS A 59 7.91 11.95 -4.32
C LYS A 59 7.24 13.28 -4.00
N ARG A 60 6.71 13.44 -2.78
CA ARG A 60 6.08 14.69 -2.35
C ARG A 60 7.13 15.79 -2.14
N ILE A 61 8.29 15.44 -1.59
CA ILE A 61 9.42 16.35 -1.49
C ILE A 61 9.94 16.68 -2.90
N GLY A 62 10.17 15.68 -3.75
CA GLY A 62 10.62 15.89 -5.14
C GLY A 62 9.69 16.83 -5.92
N ASN A 63 8.38 16.61 -5.86
CA ASN A 63 7.40 17.52 -6.48
C ASN A 63 7.52 18.95 -5.94
N TYR A 64 7.64 19.12 -4.63
CA TYR A 64 7.82 20.44 -4.02
C TYR A 64 9.09 21.13 -4.55
N LEU A 65 10.21 20.41 -4.62
CA LEU A 65 11.48 20.93 -5.13
C LEU A 65 11.33 21.42 -6.58
N SER A 66 10.64 20.64 -7.41
CA SER A 66 10.36 20.99 -8.80
C SER A 66 9.44 22.22 -8.93
N GLU A 67 8.33 22.24 -8.19
CA GLU A 67 7.32 23.31 -8.28
C GLU A 67 7.87 24.66 -7.78
N ASN A 68 8.77 24.62 -6.80
CA ASN A 68 9.34 25.81 -6.16
C ASN A 68 10.75 26.15 -6.63
N HIS A 69 11.28 25.44 -7.63
CA HIS A 69 12.61 25.65 -8.20
C HIS A 69 13.73 25.67 -7.14
N VAL A 70 13.62 24.78 -6.14
CA VAL A 70 14.57 24.70 -5.03
C VAL A 70 15.81 23.95 -5.52
N ASN A 71 16.96 24.61 -5.47
CA ASN A 71 18.22 24.08 -5.98
C ASN A 71 19.17 23.68 -4.83
N GLY A 72 20.18 22.87 -5.17
CA GLY A 72 21.25 22.54 -4.23
C GLY A 72 20.86 21.59 -3.10
N VAL A 73 19.72 20.90 -3.23
CA VAL A 73 19.33 19.80 -2.35
C VAL A 73 20.13 18.55 -2.70
N LYS A 74 20.62 17.84 -1.69
CA LYS A 74 21.22 16.50 -1.89
C LYS A 74 20.22 15.44 -1.46
N TYR A 75 20.08 14.40 -2.26
CA TYR A 75 19.26 13.24 -1.95
C TYR A 75 20.11 11.98 -1.82
N TYR A 76 19.87 11.22 -0.76
CA TYR A 76 20.63 10.04 -0.38
C TYR A 76 19.72 8.80 -0.51
N PRO A 77 19.50 8.24 -1.73
CA PRO A 77 18.52 7.18 -1.98
C PRO A 77 18.78 5.87 -1.23
N THR A 78 20.01 5.63 -0.77
CA THR A 78 20.43 4.40 -0.11
C THR A 78 20.19 4.42 1.40
N ILE A 79 19.89 5.58 2.01
CA ILE A 79 19.57 5.68 3.44
C ILE A 79 18.16 5.12 3.64
N ASN A 80 18.07 3.90 4.14
CA ASN A 80 16.80 3.21 4.38
C ASN A 80 16.78 2.61 5.79
N THR A 81 15.67 2.76 6.52
CA THR A 81 15.52 2.24 7.89
C THR A 81 14.13 1.62 8.10
N LYS A 82 14.04 0.54 8.89
CA LYS A 82 12.77 -0.21 9.09
C LYS A 82 11.78 0.43 10.06
N SER A 83 12.26 1.34 10.90
CA SER A 83 11.50 1.92 12.02
C SER A 83 11.74 3.42 12.19
N GLY A 84 12.45 4.05 11.24
CA GLY A 84 12.99 5.39 11.42
C GLY A 84 14.27 5.39 12.26
N LEU A 85 14.78 6.58 12.50
CA LEU A 85 15.92 6.91 13.34
C LEU A 85 15.42 7.52 14.68
N ASP A 86 16.30 7.78 15.63
CA ASP A 86 15.94 8.61 16.79
C ASP A 86 16.02 10.07 16.34
N ASP A 87 14.95 10.85 16.41
CA ASP A 87 14.93 12.26 15.99
C ASP A 87 15.47 13.22 17.06
N GLU A 88 15.56 12.78 18.31
CA GLU A 88 16.23 13.52 19.38
C GLU A 88 17.75 13.43 19.25
N LYS A 89 18.26 12.34 18.66
CA LYS A 89 19.70 12.11 18.55
C LYS A 89 20.16 11.60 17.17
N PRO A 90 21.11 12.29 16.51
CA PRO A 90 21.46 12.01 15.13
C PRO A 90 22.42 10.83 14.92
N GLU A 91 22.81 10.06 15.94
CA GLU A 91 23.90 9.07 15.81
C GLU A 91 23.59 8.00 14.77
N GLY A 92 22.34 7.56 14.68
CA GLY A 92 21.89 6.62 13.66
C GLY A 92 22.04 7.18 12.24
N LEU A 93 21.64 8.44 12.03
CA LEU A 93 21.82 9.12 10.74
C LEU A 93 23.30 9.32 10.41
N LEU A 94 24.10 9.75 11.39
CA LEU A 94 25.54 9.96 11.24
C LEU A 94 26.27 8.67 10.91
N ALA A 95 25.88 7.54 11.51
CA ALA A 95 26.44 6.23 11.18
C ALA A 95 26.13 5.85 9.74
N LEU A 96 24.89 6.08 9.30
CA LEU A 96 24.47 5.83 7.92
C LEU A 96 25.18 6.74 6.92
N LEU A 97 25.42 8.01 7.26
CA LEU A 97 26.13 9.00 6.42
C LEU A 97 27.65 8.77 6.30
N LYS A 98 28.27 8.06 7.25
CA LYS A 98 29.71 7.77 7.24
C LYS A 98 30.11 6.62 6.32
N ASP A 99 29.13 5.85 5.82
CA ASP A 99 29.39 4.76 4.89
C ASP A 99 29.91 5.32 3.54
N LYS A 100 31.07 4.84 3.08
CA LYS A 100 31.68 5.31 1.82
C LYS A 100 30.91 4.88 0.57
N SER A 101 29.96 3.96 0.71
CA SER A 101 29.16 3.42 -0.40
C SER A 101 27.86 4.19 -0.69
N ILE A 102 27.64 5.31 0.00
CA ILE A 102 26.39 6.07 -0.12
C ILE A 102 26.33 6.79 -1.46
N GLU A 103 25.28 6.48 -2.21
CA GLU A 103 24.94 7.19 -3.42
C GLU A 103 24.28 8.53 -3.05
N VAL A 104 24.70 9.61 -3.71
CA VAL A 104 24.15 10.96 -3.53
C VAL A 104 23.74 11.53 -4.88
N LYS A 105 22.50 12.03 -4.97
CA LYS A 105 21.95 12.72 -6.13
C LYS A 105 21.79 14.20 -5.84
N THR A 106 22.20 15.07 -6.77
CA THR A 106 22.17 16.52 -6.58
C THR A 106 21.33 17.23 -7.64
N GLU A 107 21.25 16.65 -8.84
CA GLU A 107 20.42 17.17 -9.92
C GLU A 107 18.98 16.70 -9.75
N LEU A 108 18.02 17.59 -10.01
CA LEU A 108 16.60 17.33 -9.81
C LEU A 108 16.13 16.10 -10.60
N ASP A 109 16.57 15.95 -11.86
CA ASP A 109 16.21 14.81 -12.71
C ASP A 109 16.75 13.49 -12.15
N ASP A 110 17.99 13.46 -11.67
CA ASP A 110 18.60 12.29 -11.03
C ASP A 110 17.88 11.92 -9.72
N ILE A 111 17.43 12.94 -8.96
CA ILE A 111 16.63 12.74 -7.75
C ILE A 111 15.30 12.08 -8.12
N PHE A 112 14.59 12.59 -9.13
CA PHE A 112 13.33 11.98 -9.58
C PHE A 112 13.50 10.57 -10.11
N GLU A 113 14.57 10.33 -10.88
CA GLU A 113 14.88 9.01 -11.40
C GLU A 113 15.14 8.03 -10.24
N ALA A 114 15.95 8.42 -9.25
CA ALA A 114 16.23 7.61 -8.08
C ALA A 114 14.96 7.31 -7.27
N ILE A 115 14.11 8.31 -7.02
CA ILE A 115 12.80 8.15 -6.34
C ILE A 115 11.89 7.19 -7.14
N SER A 116 11.93 7.25 -8.47
CA SER A 116 11.11 6.38 -9.32
C SER A 116 11.56 4.92 -9.29
N LYS A 117 12.88 4.69 -9.17
CA LYS A 117 13.53 3.37 -9.14
C LYS A 117 13.48 2.69 -7.78
N GLN A 118 13.24 3.42 -6.69
CA GLN A 118 13.09 2.84 -5.37
C GLN A 118 11.97 1.78 -5.36
N LYS A 119 12.32 0.54 -4.97
CA LYS A 119 11.38 -0.57 -4.85
C LYS A 119 10.33 -0.22 -3.80
N ARG A 120 9.16 0.21 -4.25
CA ARG A 120 8.00 0.44 -3.38
C ARG A 120 7.60 -0.89 -2.77
N ALA A 121 7.57 -0.98 -1.45
CA ALA A 121 6.85 -2.07 -0.80
C ALA A 121 5.40 -2.04 -1.31
N PRO A 122 4.85 -3.16 -1.83
CA PRO A 122 3.49 -3.18 -2.31
C PRO A 122 2.55 -2.71 -1.20
N ARG A 123 1.62 -1.81 -1.54
CA ARG A 123 0.69 -1.13 -0.63
C ARG A 123 -0.13 -2.19 0.16
N LYS A 124 0.34 -2.58 1.35
CA LYS A 124 -0.23 -3.68 2.15
C LYS A 124 -1.69 -3.49 2.57
N ALA A 125 -2.18 -2.25 2.61
CA ALA A 125 -3.55 -1.94 3.05
C ALA A 125 -4.63 -2.61 2.15
N LYS A 126 -4.39 -2.70 0.84
CA LYS A 126 -5.38 -3.23 -0.12
C LYS A 126 -5.50 -4.76 -0.05
N LEU A 127 -4.38 -5.44 0.22
CA LEU A 127 -4.36 -6.89 0.41
C LEU A 127 -5.12 -7.29 1.68
N ARG A 128 -5.02 -6.49 2.75
CA ARG A 128 -5.70 -6.76 4.02
C ARG A 128 -7.23 -6.73 3.88
N THR A 129 -7.79 -5.77 3.13
CA THR A 129 -9.24 -5.71 2.89
C THR A 129 -9.74 -6.93 2.12
N VAL A 130 -9.02 -7.34 1.08
CA VAL A 130 -9.35 -8.55 0.31
C VAL A 130 -9.21 -9.82 1.15
N GLN A 131 -8.17 -9.90 2.00
CA GLN A 131 -7.94 -11.03 2.91
C GLN A 131 -9.05 -11.14 3.95
N ASN A 132 -9.46 -10.04 4.58
CA ASN A 132 -10.57 -10.04 5.54
C ASN A 132 -11.86 -10.51 4.89
N GLU A 133 -12.15 -10.06 3.66
CA GLU A 133 -13.36 -10.46 2.95
C GLU A 133 -13.30 -11.93 2.52
N LEU A 134 -12.12 -12.41 2.11
CA LEU A 134 -11.88 -13.81 1.81
C LEU A 134 -12.07 -14.71 3.04
N GLU A 135 -11.62 -14.26 4.21
CA GLU A 135 -11.79 -14.99 5.46
C GLU A 135 -13.28 -15.16 5.83
N LYS A 136 -14.09 -14.09 5.70
CA LYS A 136 -15.55 -14.18 5.88
C LYS A 136 -16.18 -15.21 4.95
N ILE A 137 -15.81 -15.16 3.67
CA ILE A 137 -16.32 -16.09 2.65
C ILE A 137 -15.89 -17.53 2.96
N SER A 138 -14.62 -17.73 3.29
CA SER A 138 -14.04 -19.02 3.66
C SER A 138 -14.77 -19.63 4.84
N ASN A 139 -15.02 -18.85 5.89
CA ASN A 139 -15.73 -19.31 7.08
C ASN A 139 -17.19 -19.66 6.79
N VAL A 140 -17.93 -18.76 6.13
CA VAL A 140 -19.38 -18.94 5.95
C VAL A 140 -19.72 -20.02 4.92
N LEU A 141 -18.90 -20.17 3.88
CA LEU A 141 -19.06 -21.20 2.86
C LEU A 141 -18.26 -22.47 3.18
N ARG A 142 -17.57 -22.53 4.32
CA ARG A 142 -16.68 -23.63 4.73
C ARG A 142 -15.67 -24.00 3.65
N LEU A 143 -15.13 -22.98 2.97
CA LEU A 143 -14.13 -23.14 1.94
C LEU A 143 -12.76 -23.16 2.63
N ASN A 144 -12.18 -24.34 2.82
CA ASN A 144 -10.79 -24.47 3.26
C ASN A 144 -9.86 -24.07 2.11
N ILE A 145 -9.52 -22.78 2.03
CA ILE A 145 -8.71 -22.19 0.96
C ILE A 145 -7.27 -22.11 1.43
N GLU A 146 -6.35 -22.71 0.67
CA GLU A 146 -4.92 -22.74 1.00
C GLU A 146 -4.12 -22.02 -0.07
N ASN A 147 -3.19 -21.17 0.37
CA ASN A 147 -2.25 -20.41 -0.50
C ASN A 147 -2.90 -19.80 -1.75
N PRO A 148 -3.94 -18.96 -1.61
CA PRO A 148 -4.68 -18.45 -2.75
C PRO A 148 -3.87 -17.45 -3.57
N GLU A 149 -3.98 -17.53 -4.91
CA GLU A 149 -3.53 -16.45 -5.78
C GLU A 149 -4.65 -15.43 -5.95
N ILE A 150 -4.39 -14.18 -5.57
CA ILE A 150 -5.39 -13.11 -5.51
C ILE A 150 -5.09 -12.05 -6.56
N ILE A 151 -6.04 -11.79 -7.45
CA ILE A 151 -6.00 -10.71 -8.43
C ILE A 151 -7.21 -9.80 -8.19
N THR A 152 -6.97 -8.54 -7.84
CA THR A 152 -8.04 -7.55 -7.58
C THR A 152 -7.97 -6.37 -8.55
N ASN A 153 -9.12 -5.92 -9.02
CA ASN A 153 -9.28 -4.72 -9.84
C ASN A 153 -10.70 -4.14 -9.66
N LYS A 154 -10.95 -2.96 -10.25
CA LYS A 154 -12.24 -2.25 -10.13
C LYS A 154 -13.45 -3.07 -10.59
N ASN A 155 -13.25 -4.05 -11.47
CA ASN A 155 -14.34 -4.85 -12.00
C ASN A 155 -14.71 -6.00 -11.05
N PHE A 156 -13.73 -6.66 -10.47
CA PHE A 156 -13.91 -7.80 -9.56
C PHE A 156 -12.60 -8.22 -8.90
N THR A 157 -12.72 -9.02 -7.86
CA THR A 157 -11.62 -9.79 -7.27
C THR A 157 -11.73 -11.24 -7.71
N ARG A 158 -10.63 -11.83 -8.19
CA ARG A 158 -10.48 -13.24 -8.51
C ARG A 158 -9.51 -13.89 -7.54
N ILE A 159 -9.91 -15.03 -7.01
CA ILE A 159 -9.13 -15.82 -6.07
C ILE A 159 -9.04 -17.23 -6.63
N ARG A 160 -7.82 -17.67 -6.93
CA ARG A 160 -7.57 -19.03 -7.40
C ARG A 160 -7.20 -19.91 -6.20
N ASP A 161 -7.99 -20.95 -5.99
CA ASP A 161 -7.72 -22.03 -5.04
C ASP A 161 -7.27 -23.26 -5.84
N SER A 162 -5.95 -23.38 -6.02
CA SER A 162 -5.34 -24.47 -6.76
C SER A 162 -5.44 -25.81 -6.03
N HIS A 163 -5.58 -25.81 -4.70
CA HIS A 163 -5.68 -27.04 -3.91
C HIS A 163 -7.03 -27.74 -4.15
N LYS A 164 -8.11 -26.98 -4.29
CA LYS A 164 -9.46 -27.50 -4.57
C LYS A 164 -9.93 -27.28 -6.00
N ASN A 165 -9.04 -26.91 -6.93
CA ASN A 165 -9.34 -26.66 -8.35
C ASN A 165 -10.60 -25.83 -8.57
N ARG A 166 -10.64 -24.65 -7.94
CA ARG A 166 -11.77 -23.74 -8.04
C ARG A 166 -11.33 -22.29 -8.09
N THR A 167 -12.20 -21.45 -8.62
CA THR A 167 -12.00 -20.02 -8.74
C THR A 167 -13.15 -19.31 -8.05
N ILE A 168 -12.83 -18.43 -7.11
CA ILE A 168 -13.81 -17.58 -6.43
C ILE A 168 -13.72 -16.20 -7.07
N GLU A 169 -14.82 -15.75 -7.68
CA GLU A 169 -14.97 -14.36 -8.12
C GLU A 169 -15.89 -13.64 -7.15
N LEU A 170 -15.51 -12.44 -6.72
CA LEU A 170 -16.32 -11.63 -5.82
C LEU A 170 -16.30 -10.15 -6.20
N ILE A 171 -17.37 -9.44 -5.85
CA ILE A 171 -17.55 -8.00 -6.07
C ILE A 171 -18.22 -7.42 -4.82
N SER A 172 -17.55 -6.47 -4.16
CA SER A 172 -18.16 -5.69 -3.07
C SER A 172 -18.48 -4.29 -3.57
N PRO A 173 -19.71 -4.01 -4.06
CA PRO A 173 -20.11 -2.69 -4.52
C PRO A 173 -20.12 -1.64 -3.40
N ASN A 174 -20.24 -2.07 -2.15
CA ASN A 174 -20.22 -1.26 -0.94
C ASN A 174 -19.79 -2.10 0.27
N ASN A 175 -19.61 -1.47 1.43
CA ASN A 175 -19.21 -2.15 2.67
C ASN A 175 -20.27 -3.09 3.26
N ALA A 176 -21.51 -3.02 2.79
CA ALA A 176 -22.64 -3.76 3.34
C ALA A 176 -22.99 -5.02 2.54
N THR A 177 -22.43 -5.21 1.34
CA THR A 177 -22.83 -6.29 0.45
C THR A 177 -21.67 -6.79 -0.39
N THR A 178 -21.48 -8.10 -0.40
CA THR A 178 -20.50 -8.79 -1.25
C THR A 178 -21.18 -9.88 -2.05
N TYR A 179 -21.03 -9.84 -3.37
CA TYR A 179 -21.50 -10.90 -4.25
C TYR A 179 -20.37 -11.90 -4.47
N VAL A 180 -20.66 -13.19 -4.30
CA VAL A 180 -19.68 -14.27 -4.36
C VAL A 180 -20.12 -15.31 -5.38
N TYR A 181 -19.21 -15.67 -6.26
CA TYR A 181 -19.39 -16.74 -7.25
C TYR A 181 -18.21 -17.71 -7.19
N VAL A 182 -18.45 -18.88 -6.60
CA VAL A 182 -17.50 -19.99 -6.53
C VAL A 182 -17.69 -20.89 -7.74
N LYS A 183 -16.65 -21.03 -8.56
CA LYS A 183 -16.61 -21.83 -9.79
C LYS A 183 -15.66 -23.00 -9.61
N PRO A 184 -16.13 -24.24 -9.47
CA PRO A 184 -15.26 -25.39 -9.64
C PRO A 184 -14.77 -25.47 -11.09
N ASP A 185 -13.58 -26.01 -11.30
CA ASP A 185 -13.07 -26.26 -12.64
C ASP A 185 -13.77 -27.47 -13.29
N SER A 186 -14.22 -28.41 -12.45
CA SER A 186 -15.01 -29.56 -12.87
C SER A 186 -16.43 -29.13 -13.24
N LEU A 187 -16.91 -29.57 -14.41
CA LEU A 187 -18.29 -29.38 -14.84
C LEU A 187 -19.29 -30.24 -14.06
N ASN A 188 -18.80 -31.23 -13.31
CA ASN A 188 -19.61 -32.14 -12.50
C ASN A 188 -19.84 -31.64 -11.07
N GLU A 189 -19.24 -30.50 -10.71
CA GLU A 189 -19.42 -29.88 -9.40
C GLU A 189 -20.31 -28.64 -9.49
N ASP A 190 -21.21 -28.50 -8.52
CA ASP A 190 -22.11 -27.36 -8.47
C ASP A 190 -21.36 -26.09 -8.06
N SER A 191 -21.53 -25.05 -8.88
CA SER A 191 -21.05 -23.72 -8.57
C SER A 191 -21.93 -22.99 -7.55
N ILE A 192 -21.32 -22.31 -6.58
CA ILE A 192 -22.04 -21.57 -5.53
C ILE A 192 -22.18 -20.11 -5.92
N LYS A 193 -23.39 -19.56 -5.80
CA LYS A 193 -23.70 -18.13 -6.06
C LYS A 193 -24.44 -17.58 -4.85
N CYS A 194 -23.82 -16.68 -4.12
CA CYS A 194 -24.43 -16.10 -2.93
C CYS A 194 -24.11 -14.62 -2.74
N ILE A 195 -24.87 -13.99 -1.86
CA ILE A 195 -24.69 -12.62 -1.42
C ILE A 195 -24.43 -12.65 0.09
N LEU A 196 -23.36 -11.99 0.51
CA LEU A 196 -23.01 -11.79 1.91
C LEU A 196 -23.35 -10.36 2.34
N ASP A 197 -23.75 -10.17 3.60
CA ASP A 197 -23.81 -8.86 4.23
C ASP A 197 -22.40 -8.39 4.68
N GLY A 198 -22.30 -7.15 5.18
CA GLY A 198 -21.04 -6.60 5.69
C GLY A 198 -20.44 -7.37 6.87
N ASN A 199 -21.25 -8.15 7.59
CA ASN A 199 -20.84 -8.99 8.71
C ASN A 199 -20.38 -10.39 8.26
N GLY A 200 -20.54 -10.74 6.99
CA GLY A 200 -20.16 -12.04 6.43
C GLY A 200 -21.27 -13.09 6.50
N ASN A 201 -22.50 -12.73 6.85
CA ASN A 201 -23.63 -13.66 6.84
C ASN A 201 -24.20 -13.81 5.42
N ILE A 202 -24.65 -15.01 5.08
CA ILE A 202 -25.34 -15.25 3.81
C ILE A 202 -26.73 -14.62 3.87
N THR A 203 -26.96 -13.59 3.05
CA THR A 203 -28.29 -12.97 2.89
C THR A 203 -29.12 -13.67 1.82
N LYS A 204 -28.48 -14.24 0.79
CA LYS A 204 -29.15 -15.01 -0.25
C LYS A 204 -28.23 -16.03 -0.91
N ILE A 205 -28.74 -17.23 -1.15
CA ILE A 205 -28.11 -18.24 -2.03
C ILE A 205 -29.01 -18.41 -3.26
N ALA A 206 -28.42 -18.38 -4.45
CA ALA A 206 -29.14 -18.60 -5.70
C ALA A 206 -29.08 -20.09 -6.07
N THR A 207 -30.17 -20.82 -5.81
CA THR A 207 -30.30 -22.25 -6.08
C THR A 207 -31.27 -22.56 -7.23
N THR A 208 -32.30 -21.72 -7.44
CA THR A 208 -33.26 -21.90 -8.53
C THR A 208 -32.73 -21.33 -9.86
N PRO A 209 -33.15 -21.84 -11.03
CA PRO A 209 -32.74 -21.29 -12.32
C PRO A 209 -33.01 -19.78 -12.46
N ASN A 210 -34.15 -19.32 -11.94
CA ASN A 210 -34.51 -17.90 -11.96
C ASN A 210 -33.60 -17.06 -11.05
N ASP A 211 -33.28 -17.54 -9.85
CA ASP A 211 -32.36 -16.84 -8.96
C ASP A 211 -30.94 -16.82 -9.50
N ILE A 212 -30.49 -17.93 -10.10
CA ILE A 212 -29.19 -18.03 -10.75
C ILE A 212 -29.12 -17.04 -11.91
N HIS A 213 -30.14 -16.98 -12.76
CA HIS A 213 -30.19 -16.02 -13.86
C HIS A 213 -30.14 -14.58 -13.36
N LYS A 214 -30.95 -14.24 -12.35
CA LYS A 214 -30.97 -12.90 -11.74
C LYS A 214 -29.62 -12.53 -11.14
N PHE A 215 -29.01 -13.46 -10.39
CA PHE A 215 -27.68 -13.27 -9.81
C PHE A 215 -26.65 -13.01 -10.91
N MET A 216 -26.58 -13.86 -11.93
CA MET A 216 -25.58 -13.75 -13.00
C MET A 216 -25.74 -12.46 -13.82
N LYS A 217 -26.98 -12.03 -14.07
CA LYS A 217 -27.28 -10.75 -14.73
C LYS A 217 -26.74 -9.57 -13.92
N THR A 218 -27.05 -9.53 -12.62
CA THR A 218 -26.58 -8.47 -11.71
C THR A 218 -25.06 -8.49 -11.55
N PHE A 219 -24.47 -9.67 -11.32
CA PHE A 219 -23.03 -9.86 -11.17
C PHE A 219 -22.26 -9.39 -12.41
N SER A 220 -22.73 -9.77 -13.61
CA SER A 220 -22.12 -9.36 -14.86
C SER A 220 -22.26 -7.86 -15.11
N LYS A 221 -23.38 -7.26 -14.72
CA LYS A 221 -23.57 -5.81 -14.79
C LYS A 221 -22.56 -5.08 -13.89
N MET A 222 -22.46 -5.45 -12.62
CA MET A 222 -21.49 -4.83 -11.69
C MET A 222 -20.04 -5.00 -12.14
N LYS A 223 -19.71 -6.16 -12.74
CA LYS A 223 -18.39 -6.42 -13.31
C LYS A 223 -18.06 -5.48 -14.46
N LYS A 224 -19.06 -5.09 -15.27
CA LYS A 224 -18.89 -4.09 -16.35
C LYS A 224 -18.82 -2.67 -15.79
N ASP A 225 -19.64 -2.37 -14.77
CA ASP A 225 -19.75 -1.03 -14.18
C ASP A 225 -18.51 -0.66 -13.33
N GLY A 226 -17.66 -1.63 -12.96
CA GLY A 226 -16.38 -1.35 -12.30
C GLY A 226 -16.54 -0.86 -10.85
N VAL A 227 -17.50 -1.42 -10.11
CA VAL A 227 -17.92 -0.94 -8.79
C VAL A 227 -17.25 -1.63 -7.60
N ASN A 228 -16.24 -2.47 -7.81
CA ASN A 228 -15.57 -3.21 -6.73
C ASN A 228 -14.77 -2.26 -5.82
N GLN A 229 -15.18 -2.12 -4.56
CA GLN A 229 -14.53 -1.25 -3.57
C GLN A 229 -13.34 -1.91 -2.85
N LEU A 230 -13.05 -3.18 -3.12
CA LEU A 230 -11.91 -3.90 -2.53
C LEU A 230 -10.54 -3.52 -3.13
N VAL A 231 -10.48 -2.41 -3.88
CA VAL A 231 -9.36 -2.03 -4.77
C VAL A 231 -8.69 -0.76 -4.29
#